data_AF-A0A2E4NFA7-F1
#
_entry.id   AF-A0A2E4NFA7-F1
#
_cell.length_a   1.000
_cell.length_b   1.000
_cell.length_c   1.000
_cell.angle_alpha   90.00
_cell.angle_beta   90.00
_cell.angle_gamma   90.00
#
_symmetry.space_group_name_H-M   'P 1'
#
loop_
_entity.id
_entity.type
_entity.pdbx_description
1 polymer ?
#
loop_
_entity_poly.entity_id
_entity_poly.type
_entity_poly.pdbx_seq_one_letter_code
_entity_poly.pdbx_strand_id
1 'polypeptide(L)'
;MIRITVLAFALFLAIEGTIAAFWPAWAKKKMADLQDIPNRALGFIGLLFIFSGVVVAGLAEGIIKIAAVAVILEGVLYGIMPALMKRVMAVAVRSSEAELRIWGETALGIGVTALALFY
;
A
#
# COMPACT_ATOMS: atom_id res chain seq x y z
N MET A 1 19.47 4.16 3.65
CA MET A 1 18.09 4.50 4.05
C MET A 1 17.24 4.92 2.85
N ILE A 2 17.61 5.97 2.10
CA ILE A 2 16.85 6.43 0.91
C ILE A 2 16.57 5.30 -0.09
N ARG A 3 17.58 4.49 -0.45
CA ARG A 3 17.41 3.33 -1.36
C ARG A 3 16.36 2.32 -0.86
N ILE A 4 16.33 2.03 0.44
CA ILE A 4 15.37 1.07 1.02
C ILE A 4 13.96 1.65 1.00
N THR A 5 13.80 2.94 1.31
CA THR A 5 12.50 3.61 1.23
C THR A 5 11.96 3.65 -0.20
N VAL A 6 12.82 3.93 -1.20
CA VAL A 6 12.45 3.89 -2.61
C VAL A 6 12.03 2.49 -3.03
N LEU A 7 12.80 1.46 -2.65
CA LEU A 7 12.47 0.06 -2.94
C LEU A 7 11.18 -0.40 -2.24
N ALA A 8 10.93 0.05 -1.02
CA ALA A 8 9.72 -0.25 -0.29
C ALA A 8 8.49 0.40 -0.93
N PHE A 9 8.61 1.66 -1.38
CA PHE A 9 7.57 2.34 -2.13
C PHE A 9 7.31 1.66 -3.49
N ALA A 10 8.36 1.25 -4.19
CA ALA A 10 8.25 0.50 -5.43
C ALA A 10 7.56 -0.86 -5.23
N LEU A 11 7.91 -1.57 -4.15
CA LEU A 11 7.25 -2.82 -3.77
C LEU A 11 5.77 -2.61 -3.40
N PHE A 12 5.46 -1.55 -2.65
CA PHE A 12 4.08 -1.17 -2.34
C PHE A 12 3.27 -0.92 -3.62
N LEU A 13 3.80 -0.14 -4.56
CA LEU A 13 3.14 0.09 -5.86
C LEU A 13 2.98 -1.19 -6.68
N ALA A 14 3.97 -2.09 -6.66
CA ALA A 14 3.86 -3.36 -7.36
C ALA A 14 2.74 -4.24 -6.77
N ILE A 15 2.62 -4.30 -5.43
CA ILE A 15 1.58 -5.10 -4.76
C ILE A 15 0.19 -4.49 -4.98
N GLU A 16 -0.01 -3.22 -4.65
CA GLU A 16 -1.30 -2.54 -4.81
C GLU A 16 -1.71 -2.44 -6.29
N GLY A 17 -0.74 -2.20 -7.17
CA GLY A 17 -0.95 -2.20 -8.61
C GLY A 17 -1.39 -3.56 -9.16
N THR A 18 -0.77 -4.65 -8.70
CA THR A 18 -1.18 -6.02 -9.05
C THR A 18 -2.64 -6.26 -8.66
N ILE A 19 -2.99 -5.92 -7.43
CA ILE A 19 -4.34 -6.11 -6.91
C ILE A 19 -5.37 -5.35 -7.76
N ALA A 20 -5.12 -4.05 -8.01
CA ALA A 20 -6.02 -3.21 -8.78
C ALA A 20 -6.11 -3.62 -10.27
N ALA A 21 -5.01 -4.09 -10.87
CA ALA A 21 -4.97 -4.52 -12.27
C ALA A 21 -5.74 -5.82 -12.52
N PHE A 22 -5.51 -6.84 -11.67
CA PHE A 22 -6.02 -8.18 -11.89
C PHE A 22 -7.35 -8.45 -11.17
N TRP A 23 -7.64 -7.74 -10.07
CA TRP A 23 -8.87 -7.91 -9.29
C TRP A 23 -9.56 -6.57 -8.95
N PRO A 24 -9.89 -5.72 -9.95
CA PRO A 24 -10.46 -4.39 -9.70
C PRO A 24 -11.77 -4.43 -8.90
N ALA A 25 -12.65 -5.40 -9.17
CA ALA A 25 -13.90 -5.57 -8.42
C ALA A 25 -13.67 -5.88 -6.93
N TRP A 26 -12.69 -6.75 -6.63
CA TRP A 26 -12.31 -7.06 -5.25
C TRP A 26 -11.67 -5.86 -4.57
N ALA A 27 -10.78 -5.14 -5.27
CA ALA A 27 -10.13 -3.94 -4.76
C ALA A 27 -11.17 -2.87 -4.39
N LYS A 28 -12.16 -2.63 -5.26
CA LYS A 28 -13.28 -1.71 -4.96
C LYS A 28 -14.08 -2.17 -3.74
N LYS A 29 -14.42 -3.46 -3.65
CA LYS A 29 -15.14 -3.99 -2.49
C LYS A 29 -14.34 -3.75 -1.20
N LYS A 30 -13.04 -4.05 -1.19
CA LYS A 30 -12.18 -3.81 -0.03
C LYS A 30 -12.11 -2.34 0.37
N MET A 31 -11.95 -1.45 -0.62
CA MET A 31 -11.96 0.00 -0.39
C MET A 31 -13.31 0.49 0.17
N ALA A 32 -14.42 -0.10 -0.28
CA ALA A 32 -15.75 0.18 0.24
C ALA A 32 -15.93 -0.32 1.68
N ASP A 33 -15.57 -1.58 1.97
CA ASP A 33 -15.62 -2.17 3.31
C ASP A 33 -14.79 -1.33 4.31
N LEU A 34 -13.64 -0.80 3.87
CA LEU A 34 -12.77 0.07 4.68
C LEU A 34 -13.43 1.42 5.01
N GLN A 35 -14.44 1.87 4.26
CA GLN A 35 -15.16 3.11 4.58
C GLN A 35 -15.93 2.99 5.89
N ASP A 36 -16.40 1.79 6.24
CA ASP A 36 -17.21 1.55 7.43
C ASP A 36 -16.38 1.39 8.71
N ILE A 37 -15.07 1.13 8.59
CA ILE A 37 -14.20 0.93 9.76
C ILE A 37 -13.88 2.25 10.45
N PRO A 38 -14.13 2.44 11.76
CA PRO A 38 -13.83 3.71 12.44
C PRO A 38 -12.36 4.15 12.29
N ASN A 39 -12.11 5.45 12.08
CA ASN A 39 -10.75 5.98 11.92
C ASN A 39 -9.81 5.62 13.09
N ARG A 40 -10.35 5.53 14.32
CA ARG A 40 -9.58 5.10 15.49
C ARG A 40 -9.09 3.65 15.39
N ALA A 41 -9.91 2.77 14.82
CA ALA A 41 -9.55 1.37 14.61
C ALA A 41 -8.47 1.24 13.52
N LEU A 42 -8.60 1.98 12.41
CA LEU A 42 -7.53 2.08 11.40
C LEU A 42 -6.24 2.66 11.98
N GLY A 43 -6.34 3.66 12.86
CA GLY A 43 -5.23 4.21 13.63
C GLY A 43 -4.48 3.14 14.42
N PHE A 44 -5.21 2.31 15.17
CA PHE A 44 -4.62 1.22 15.95
C PHE A 44 -3.97 0.16 15.07
N ILE A 45 -4.65 -0.28 13.99
CA ILE A 45 -4.10 -1.25 13.05
C ILE A 45 -2.83 -0.72 12.37
N GLY A 46 -2.83 0.55 11.95
CA GLY A 46 -1.66 1.17 11.35
C GLY A 46 -0.48 1.28 12.30
N LEU A 47 -0.72 1.58 13.59
CA LEU A 47 0.34 1.53 14.62
C LEU A 47 0.93 0.12 14.79
N LEU A 48 0.08 -0.93 14.73
CA LEU A 48 0.57 -2.30 14.76
C LEU A 48 1.46 -2.63 13.56
N PHE A 49 1.09 -2.17 12.36
CA PHE A 49 1.89 -2.36 11.14
C PHE A 49 3.22 -1.62 11.22
N ILE A 50 3.23 -0.39 11.74
CA ILE A 50 4.47 0.36 11.98
C ILE A 50 5.36 -0.40 12.97
N PHE A 51 4.82 -0.83 14.11
CA PHE A 51 5.61 -1.49 15.14
C PHE A 51 6.19 -2.82 14.66
N SER A 52 5.37 -3.68 14.05
CA SER A 52 5.82 -4.97 13.52
C SER A 52 6.84 -4.78 12.39
N GLY A 53 6.61 -3.83 11.49
CA GLY A 53 7.53 -3.49 10.41
C GLY A 53 8.87 -2.97 10.93
N VAL A 54 8.89 -2.10 11.95
CA VAL A 54 10.13 -1.60 12.56
C VAL A 54 10.93 -2.74 13.19
N VAL A 55 10.26 -3.63 13.95
CA VAL A 55 10.91 -4.80 14.57
C VAL A 55 11.54 -5.70 13.51
N VAL A 56 10.78 -6.07 12.48
CA VAL A 56 11.28 -6.96 11.41
C VAL A 56 12.39 -6.29 10.61
N ALA A 57 12.26 -5.01 10.25
CA ALA A 57 13.27 -4.27 9.50
C ALA A 57 14.60 -4.10 10.26
N GLY A 58 14.55 -4.08 11.60
CA GLY A 58 15.73 -4.03 12.46
C GLY A 58 16.48 -5.36 12.55
N LEU A 59 15.80 -6.49 12.30
CA LEU A 59 16.34 -7.84 12.45
C LEU A 59 16.69 -8.51 11.10
N ALA A 60 16.12 -8.01 10.00
CA ALA A 60 16.25 -8.63 8.68
C ALA A 60 17.12 -7.82 7.72
N GLU A 61 17.60 -8.50 6.67
CA GLU A 61 18.37 -7.94 5.57
C GLU A 61 17.71 -8.23 4.21
N GLY A 62 18.18 -7.56 3.16
CA GLY A 62 17.73 -7.79 1.79
C GLY A 62 16.22 -7.53 1.59
N ILE A 63 15.55 -8.42 0.83
CA ILE A 63 14.14 -8.24 0.44
C ILE A 63 13.18 -8.19 1.64
N ILE A 64 13.50 -8.89 2.73
CA ILE A 64 12.65 -8.94 3.92
C ILE A 64 12.63 -7.55 4.59
N LYS A 65 13.77 -6.87 4.64
CA LYS A 65 13.86 -5.50 5.16
C LYS A 65 13.04 -4.52 4.34
N ILE A 66 13.07 -4.66 3.01
CA ILE A 66 12.29 -3.82 2.08
C ILE A 66 10.80 -4.06 2.28
N ALA A 67 10.37 -5.32 2.36
CA ALA A 67 8.98 -5.68 2.63
C ALA A 67 8.51 -5.15 3.99
N ALA A 68 9.33 -5.25 5.03
CA ALA A 68 9.01 -4.70 6.35
C ALA A 68 8.83 -3.17 6.30
N VAL A 69 9.67 -2.45 5.54
CA VAL A 69 9.51 -1.00 5.34
C VAL A 69 8.29 -0.66 4.50
N ALA A 70 7.87 -1.51 3.55
CA ALA A 70 6.62 -1.33 2.82
C ALA A 70 5.39 -1.48 3.74
N VAL A 71 5.43 -2.41 4.68
CA VAL A 71 4.40 -2.54 5.74
C VAL A 71 4.36 -1.31 6.65
N ILE A 72 5.52 -0.75 7.02
CA ILE A 72 5.57 0.52 7.76
C ILE A 72 4.89 1.63 6.96
N LEU A 73 5.17 1.74 5.65
CA LEU A 73 4.56 2.75 4.80
C LEU A 73 3.03 2.61 4.77
N GLU A 74 2.53 1.39 4.62
CA GLU A 74 1.11 1.08 4.67
C GLU A 74 0.50 1.48 6.03
N GLY A 75 1.17 1.12 7.13
CA GLY A 75 0.78 1.50 8.48
C GLY A 75 0.77 3.01 8.71
N VAL A 76 1.69 3.76 8.09
CA VAL A 76 1.71 5.24 8.11
C VAL A 76 0.50 5.79 7.36
N LEU A 77 0.23 5.31 6.15
CA LEU A 77 -0.89 5.80 5.34
C LEU A 77 -2.23 5.56 6.04
N TYR A 78 -2.49 4.33 6.50
CA TYR A 78 -3.76 3.98 7.13
C TYR A 78 -3.86 4.38 8.60
N GLY A 79 -2.74 4.42 9.33
CA GLY A 79 -2.71 4.71 10.75
C GLY A 79 -2.66 6.20 11.09
N ILE A 80 -1.84 6.96 10.37
CA ILE A 80 -1.63 8.39 10.66
C ILE A 80 -2.62 9.25 9.89
N MET A 81 -2.98 8.85 8.67
CA MET A 81 -3.86 9.62 7.80
C MET A 81 -5.13 8.86 7.37
N PRO A 82 -5.86 8.16 8.28
CA PRO A 82 -7.02 7.34 7.90
C PRO A 82 -8.11 8.13 7.20
N ALA A 83 -8.37 9.37 7.64
CA ALA A 83 -9.38 10.22 7.03
C ALA A 83 -9.03 10.61 5.58
N LEU A 84 -7.75 10.85 5.29
CA LEU A 84 -7.30 11.14 3.93
C LEU A 84 -7.40 9.89 3.05
N MET A 85 -6.91 8.74 3.54
CA MET A 85 -6.97 7.48 2.80
C MET A 85 -8.40 7.08 2.45
N LYS A 86 -9.33 7.24 3.40
CA LYS A 86 -10.76 7.02 3.12
C LYS A 86 -11.32 7.93 2.04
N ARG A 87 -10.94 9.22 2.03
CA ARG A 87 -11.37 10.14 0.95
C ARG A 87 -10.86 9.67 -0.42
N VAL A 88 -9.59 9.25 -0.50
CA VAL A 88 -9.01 8.71 -1.74
C VAL A 88 -9.75 7.45 -2.17
N MET A 89 -9.97 6.50 -1.26
CA MET A 89 -10.72 5.29 -1.52
C MET A 89 -12.16 5.58 -1.96
N ALA A 90 -12.84 6.55 -1.37
CA ALA A 90 -14.19 6.92 -1.75
C ALA A 90 -14.26 7.47 -3.19
N VAL A 91 -13.18 8.09 -3.68
CA VAL A 91 -13.06 8.44 -5.11
C VAL A 91 -12.87 7.17 -5.94
N ALA A 92 -11.92 6.31 -5.57
CA ALA A 92 -11.64 5.06 -6.29
C ALA A 92 -12.85 4.10 -6.38
N VAL A 93 -13.69 4.03 -5.33
CA VAL A 93 -14.92 3.23 -5.32
C VAL A 93 -15.95 3.75 -6.33
N ARG A 94 -15.98 5.06 -6.59
CA ARG A 94 -16.88 5.69 -7.57
C ARG A 94 -16.35 5.59 -9.00
N SER A 95 -15.05 5.39 -9.19
CA SER A 95 -14.44 5.14 -10.50
C SER A 95 -14.91 3.84 -11.12
N SER A 96 -14.84 3.75 -12.45
CA SER A 96 -15.12 2.50 -13.16
C SER A 96 -14.04 1.44 -12.87
N GLU A 97 -14.37 0.16 -13.03
CA GLU A 97 -13.36 -0.92 -12.90
C GLU A 97 -12.25 -0.81 -13.95
N ALA A 98 -12.57 -0.29 -15.14
CA ALA A 98 -11.60 -0.04 -16.19
C ALA A 98 -10.58 1.03 -15.78
N GLU A 99 -11.04 2.14 -15.18
CA GLU A 99 -10.15 3.19 -14.66
C GLU A 99 -9.25 2.66 -13.54
N LEU A 100 -9.81 1.88 -12.62
CA LEU A 100 -9.03 1.29 -11.53
C LEU A 100 -7.99 0.29 -12.04
N ARG A 101 -8.34 -0.49 -13.06
CA ARG A 101 -7.42 -1.41 -13.72
C ARG A 101 -6.27 -0.67 -14.41
N ILE A 102 -6.55 0.41 -15.15
CA ILE A 102 -5.51 1.23 -15.81
C ILE A 102 -4.55 1.82 -14.76
N TRP A 103 -5.11 2.33 -13.65
CA TRP A 103 -4.29 2.80 -12.54
C TRP A 103 -3.42 1.67 -11.97
N GLY A 104 -4.00 0.48 -11.78
CA GLY A 104 -3.29 -0.69 -11.27
C GLY A 104 -2.15 -1.13 -12.18
N GLU A 105 -2.39 -1.23 -13.49
CA GLU A 105 -1.37 -1.57 -14.49
C GLU A 105 -0.23 -0.54 -14.51
N THR A 106 -0.57 0.75 -14.37
CA THR A 106 0.41 1.83 -14.30
C THR A 106 1.25 1.75 -13.02
N ALA A 107 0.62 1.59 -11.86
CA ALA A 107 1.29 1.45 -10.57
C ALA A 107 2.20 0.22 -10.55
N LEU A 108 1.72 -0.91 -11.08
CA LEU A 108 2.50 -2.14 -11.23
C LEU A 108 3.73 -1.92 -12.12
N GLY A 109 3.55 -1.30 -13.29
CA GLY A 109 4.65 -1.02 -14.21
C GLY A 109 5.72 -0.13 -13.58
N ILE A 110 5.33 0.93 -12.89
CA ILE A 110 6.24 1.83 -12.15
C ILE A 110 6.95 1.06 -11.04
N GLY A 111 6.20 0.30 -10.22
CA GLY A 111 6.75 -0.46 -9.10
C GLY A 111 7.78 -1.49 -9.54
N VAL A 112 7.44 -2.32 -10.53
CA VAL A 112 8.35 -3.36 -11.06
C VAL A 112 9.58 -2.73 -11.71
N THR A 113 9.41 -1.65 -12.49
CA THR A 113 10.54 -0.95 -13.12
C THR A 113 11.49 -0.37 -12.07
N ALA A 114 10.95 0.29 -11.05
CA ALA A 114 11.76 0.84 -9.97
C ALA A 114 12.46 -0.28 -9.16
N LEU A 115 11.79 -1.40 -8.88
CA LEU A 115 12.43 -2.55 -8.25
C LEU A 115 13.57 -3.09 -9.12
N ALA A 116 13.37 -3.27 -10.43
CA ALA A 116 14.39 -3.78 -11.34
C ALA A 116 15.62 -2.85 -11.48
N LEU A 117 15.41 -1.53 -11.40
CA LEU A 117 16.49 -0.54 -11.52
C LEU A 117 17.28 -0.35 -10.21
N PHE A 118 16.64 -0.54 -9.05
CA PHE A 118 17.21 -0.15 -7.77
C PHE A 118 17.48 -1.31 -6.80
N TYR A 119 17.02 -2.53 -7.07
CA TYR A 119 17.25 -3.71 -6.23
C TYR A 119 18.53 -4.42 -6.68
#